data_AF-A0A9Q3Z691-F1
#
_entry.id   AF-A0A9Q3Z691-F1
#
_cell.length_a   1.000
_cell.length_b   1.000
_cell.length_c   1.000
_cell.angle_alpha   90.00
_cell.angle_beta   90.00
_cell.angle_gamma   90.00
#
_symmetry.space_group_name_H-M   'P 1'
#
loop_
_entity.id
_entity.type
_entity.pdbx_description
1 polymer ?
#
loop_
_entity_poly.entity_id
_entity_poly.type
_entity_poly.pdbx_seq_one_letter_code
_entity_poly.pdbx_strand_id
1 'polypeptide(L)'
;MTPGLRAEARPAVATTIAERLLRHTAQALPEGAGAGPDPVRFRIEWAGPVATELPDERAVQAACGLMHVHGRATGGPAPLAVDYASVVAGVLAALGATALRVGRARGLDLCEVRSSVAQGALLAVGQYLAAATAGGSGGPPELPFLPDSARQAGGPATLVTSDGVRVEIETLDPDAWREFWVRLGVAPAVAGRGWLPFQQRFATAVCPLPDALRQAAHRCTLPDLRAAAHHSGVSLLVVRSDPAPAVRPEPWELAPWPEPARGRGPHADSAVGFPSPRPARDAALPLTGIRVVESTRRVQGPLAGHILRMLGADVVRIEPPGGDPMRWLPPLAGECSARFLALNAGKPVIEADLTTAHGRRTIRTLTADADVFLHNWAPGKASRLGLAASDLPPGRSALVYAWASGFGDTFGDRPPVGTDYLAQVHSGLAAALRPADEPPAPSLMTLTDVLGGLVCAQGVLTALAVREATHQGSQVHSSLLSAGALVPRPAQRVRWTPLDRPLRTADGHLYLGPGARQRPDAVRRLLDGADTASAQDVTARFARRTTEEWRVRLAEAGLTATPVRTELSDLHHDAAFQTAVAPPDPANGYARPYTPWEFA
;
A
#
# COMPACT_ATOMS: atom_id res chain seq x y z
N MET A 1 19.51 -20.30 -36.46
CA MET A 1 18.61 -20.96 -35.48
C MET A 1 18.09 -19.88 -34.55
N THR A 2 16.84 -19.48 -34.74
CA THR A 2 16.16 -18.46 -33.93
C THR A 2 15.98 -18.99 -32.51
N PRO A 3 16.37 -18.26 -31.45
CA PRO A 3 16.10 -18.71 -30.09
C PRO A 3 14.59 -18.76 -29.91
N GLY A 4 14.06 -19.91 -29.52
CA GLY A 4 12.63 -20.09 -29.29
C GLY A 4 12.13 -19.07 -28.29
N LEU A 5 11.18 -18.22 -28.72
CA LEU A 5 10.33 -17.41 -27.85
C LEU A 5 9.69 -18.35 -26.83
N ARG A 6 10.24 -18.42 -25.62
CA ARG A 6 9.55 -19.01 -24.47
C ARG A 6 8.28 -18.19 -24.30
N ALA A 7 7.11 -18.82 -24.37
CA ALA A 7 5.86 -18.17 -24.02
C ALA A 7 6.02 -17.55 -22.62
N GLU A 8 5.94 -16.21 -22.52
CA GLU A 8 6.01 -15.54 -21.23
C GLU A 8 4.92 -16.11 -20.32
N ALA A 9 5.33 -16.68 -19.19
CA ALA A 9 4.39 -17.26 -18.23
C ALA A 9 3.49 -16.15 -17.69
N ARG A 10 2.18 -16.26 -17.88
CA ARG A 10 1.22 -15.26 -17.37
C ARG A 10 1.26 -15.18 -15.83
N PRO A 11 1.15 -13.98 -15.22
CA PRO A 11 1.09 -13.84 -13.76
C PRO A 11 -0.22 -14.40 -13.16
N ALA A 12 -0.27 -15.71 -12.91
CA ALA A 12 -1.50 -16.43 -12.55
C ALA A 12 -2.21 -15.89 -11.29
N VAL A 13 -1.45 -15.49 -10.26
CA VAL A 13 -2.01 -14.88 -9.04
C VAL A 13 -2.69 -13.55 -9.36
N ALA A 14 -2.02 -12.68 -10.13
CA ALA A 14 -2.59 -11.40 -10.51
C ALA A 14 -3.89 -11.57 -11.31
N THR A 15 -3.91 -12.49 -12.28
CA THR A 15 -5.12 -12.82 -13.06
C THR A 15 -6.25 -13.32 -12.17
N THR A 16 -5.96 -14.23 -11.24
CA THR A 16 -6.98 -14.78 -10.31
C THR A 16 -7.58 -13.69 -9.43
N ILE A 17 -6.76 -12.76 -8.92
CA ILE A 17 -7.23 -11.61 -8.14
C ILE A 17 -8.11 -10.70 -8.99
N ALA A 18 -7.66 -10.33 -10.20
CA ALA A 18 -8.41 -9.47 -11.10
C ALA A 18 -9.80 -10.05 -11.41
N GLU A 19 -9.86 -11.32 -11.80
CA GLU A 19 -11.12 -12.01 -12.10
C GLU A 19 -12.05 -12.09 -10.88
N ARG A 20 -11.50 -12.35 -9.69
CA ARG A 20 -12.28 -12.37 -8.45
C ARG A 20 -12.96 -11.02 -8.19
N LEU A 21 -12.21 -9.93 -8.31
CA LEU A 21 -12.75 -8.58 -8.05
C LEU A 21 -13.73 -8.13 -9.13
N LEU A 22 -13.51 -8.52 -10.39
CA LEU A 22 -14.43 -8.24 -11.48
C LEU A 22 -15.73 -9.04 -11.34
N ARG A 23 -15.68 -10.29 -10.86
CA ARG A 23 -16.89 -11.05 -10.50
C ARG A 23 -17.67 -10.38 -9.37
N HIS A 24 -16.98 -9.91 -8.32
CA HIS A 24 -17.61 -9.17 -7.22
C HIS A 24 -18.27 -7.88 -7.71
N THR A 25 -17.61 -7.18 -8.64
CA THR A 25 -18.18 -5.99 -9.30
C THR A 25 -19.43 -6.35 -10.12
N ALA A 26 -19.39 -7.43 -10.89
CA ALA A 26 -20.51 -7.87 -11.71
C ALA A 26 -21.74 -8.25 -10.87
N GLN A 27 -21.53 -8.86 -9.70
CA GLN A 27 -22.59 -9.21 -8.76
C GLN A 27 -23.31 -7.99 -8.15
N ALA A 28 -22.65 -6.83 -8.10
CA ALA A 28 -23.24 -5.60 -7.61
C ALA A 28 -24.09 -4.86 -8.66
N LEU A 29 -23.90 -5.18 -9.95
CA LEU A 29 -24.62 -4.53 -11.04
C LEU A 29 -26.02 -5.13 -11.22
N PRO A 30 -27.03 -4.34 -11.63
CA PRO A 30 -28.34 -4.86 -12.00
C PRO A 30 -28.26 -5.91 -13.12
N GLU A 31 -29.20 -6.85 -13.16
CA GLU A 31 -29.27 -7.84 -14.25
C GLU A 31 -29.35 -7.14 -15.63
N GLY A 32 -28.50 -7.57 -16.56
CA GLY A 32 -28.41 -6.97 -17.90
C GLY A 32 -27.57 -5.68 -17.97
N ALA A 33 -27.15 -5.09 -16.84
CA ALA A 33 -26.29 -3.90 -16.81
C ALA A 33 -24.85 -4.23 -17.25
N GLY A 34 -24.66 -4.22 -18.57
CA GLY A 34 -23.38 -4.27 -19.27
C GLY A 34 -23.08 -5.58 -19.99
N ALA A 35 -24.12 -6.12 -20.64
CA ALA A 35 -24.01 -6.92 -21.86
C ALA A 35 -23.89 -6.01 -23.10
N GLY A 36 -22.90 -5.09 -23.08
CA GLY A 36 -22.53 -4.36 -24.30
C GLY A 36 -21.94 -5.32 -25.34
N PRO A 37 -21.96 -4.99 -26.64
CA PRO A 37 -21.55 -5.89 -27.72
C PRO A 37 -20.08 -6.35 -27.62
N ASP A 38 -19.20 -5.55 -27.01
CA ASP A 38 -17.80 -5.89 -26.78
C ASP A 38 -17.46 -5.99 -25.28
N PRO A 39 -16.83 -7.09 -24.81
CA PRO A 39 -16.39 -7.21 -23.42
C PRO A 39 -15.15 -6.33 -23.15
N VAL A 40 -15.10 -5.68 -21.98
CA VAL A 40 -13.87 -5.04 -21.50
C VAL A 40 -12.82 -6.12 -21.26
N ARG A 41 -11.64 -5.96 -21.87
CA ARG A 41 -10.51 -6.87 -21.74
C ARG A 41 -9.45 -6.30 -20.81
N PHE A 42 -8.79 -7.16 -20.05
CA PHE A 42 -7.61 -6.79 -19.29
C PHE A 42 -6.46 -7.73 -19.60
N ARG A 43 -5.24 -7.21 -19.60
CA ARG A 43 -3.99 -7.96 -19.77
C ARG A 43 -3.02 -7.61 -18.65
N ILE A 44 -2.39 -8.64 -18.08
CA ILE A 44 -1.41 -8.49 -17.01
C ILE A 44 -0.11 -9.16 -17.45
N GLU A 45 0.99 -8.41 -17.42
CA GLU A 45 2.33 -8.89 -17.75
C GLU A 45 3.22 -8.85 -16.51
N TRP A 46 4.37 -9.52 -16.52
CA TRP A 46 5.31 -9.39 -15.41
C TRP A 46 6.03 -8.04 -15.43
N ALA A 47 6.68 -7.70 -16.55
CA ALA A 47 7.50 -6.50 -16.68
C ALA A 47 6.71 -5.29 -17.20
N GLY A 48 5.84 -5.48 -18.19
CA GLY A 48 5.14 -4.38 -18.88
C GLY A 48 6.15 -3.37 -19.45
N PRO A 49 6.09 -2.09 -19.06
CA PRO A 49 6.98 -1.08 -19.62
C PRO A 49 8.44 -1.23 -19.18
N VAL A 50 8.76 -2.01 -18.15
CA VAL A 50 10.13 -2.19 -17.66
C VAL A 50 10.93 -3.05 -18.64
N ALA A 51 12.01 -2.51 -19.22
CA ALA A 51 12.84 -3.18 -20.22
C ALA A 51 13.89 -4.13 -19.61
N THR A 52 13.46 -5.00 -18.70
CA THR A 52 14.29 -6.08 -18.15
C THR A 52 13.47 -7.36 -17.92
N GLU A 53 14.11 -8.52 -17.97
CA GLU A 53 13.44 -9.81 -17.79
C GLU A 53 13.06 -10.01 -16.31
N LEU A 54 11.75 -10.06 -16.03
CA LEU A 54 11.20 -10.30 -14.70
C LEU A 54 10.29 -11.53 -14.75
N PRO A 55 10.82 -12.75 -14.58
CA PRO A 55 10.06 -13.97 -14.87
C PRO A 55 9.10 -14.40 -13.75
N ASP A 56 9.22 -13.82 -12.55
CA ASP A 56 8.43 -14.18 -11.38
C ASP A 56 8.26 -13.03 -10.37
N GLU A 57 7.45 -13.28 -9.34
CA GLU A 57 7.15 -12.35 -8.25
C GLU A 57 8.40 -11.82 -7.56
N ARG A 58 9.36 -12.70 -7.26
CA ARG A 58 10.53 -12.31 -6.48
C ARG A 58 11.54 -11.54 -7.31
N ALA A 59 11.63 -11.82 -8.61
CA ALA A 59 12.38 -11.00 -9.56
C ALA A 59 11.80 -9.57 -9.60
N VAL A 60 10.47 -9.44 -9.65
CA VAL A 60 9.83 -8.11 -9.54
C VAL A 60 10.13 -7.46 -8.19
N GLN A 61 9.99 -8.20 -7.07
CA GLN A 61 10.29 -7.65 -5.75
C GLN A 61 11.75 -7.18 -5.64
N ALA A 62 12.70 -7.92 -6.24
CA ALA A 62 14.11 -7.58 -6.29
C ALA A 62 14.36 -6.32 -7.13
N ALA A 63 13.89 -6.30 -8.38
CA ALA A 63 14.22 -5.24 -9.32
C ALA A 63 13.52 -3.91 -9.00
N CYS A 64 12.27 -3.95 -8.53
CA CYS A 64 11.47 -2.77 -8.21
C CYS A 64 11.70 -2.25 -6.78
N GLY A 65 12.58 -2.87 -6.00
CA GLY A 65 12.98 -2.39 -4.68
C GLY A 65 12.06 -2.75 -3.52
N LEU A 66 11.01 -3.56 -3.72
CA LEU A 66 10.18 -4.08 -2.62
C LEU A 66 11.05 -4.82 -1.58
N MET A 67 12.01 -5.64 -2.02
CA MET A 67 12.91 -6.36 -1.11
C MET A 67 13.73 -5.42 -0.24
N HIS A 68 14.21 -4.31 -0.82
CA HIS A 68 14.97 -3.32 -0.08
C HIS A 68 14.09 -2.63 0.96
N VAL A 69 12.92 -2.11 0.59
CA VAL A 69 12.05 -1.41 1.54
C VAL A 69 11.56 -2.36 2.65
N HIS A 70 11.19 -3.60 2.32
CA HIS A 70 10.80 -4.60 3.33
C HIS A 70 11.95 -4.91 4.29
N GLY A 71 13.15 -5.09 3.72
CA GLY A 71 14.36 -5.49 4.42
C GLY A 71 15.02 -4.41 5.29
N ARG A 72 14.66 -3.12 5.11
CA ARG A 72 15.17 -2.01 5.93
C ARG A 72 15.03 -2.27 7.43
N ALA A 73 13.89 -2.85 7.85
CA ALA A 73 13.61 -3.19 9.24
C ALA A 73 14.52 -4.29 9.82
N THR A 74 15.24 -5.02 8.98
CA THR A 74 16.13 -6.13 9.35
C THR A 74 17.58 -5.90 8.91
N GLY A 75 17.92 -4.68 8.43
CA GLY A 75 19.29 -4.28 8.09
C GLY A 75 19.81 -4.72 6.70
N GLY A 76 18.99 -5.34 5.86
CA GLY A 76 19.39 -5.79 4.52
C GLY A 76 18.19 -6.25 3.69
N PRO A 77 18.30 -6.32 2.34
CA PRO A 77 17.16 -6.66 1.49
C PRO A 77 16.58 -8.03 1.85
N ALA A 78 15.26 -8.11 1.95
CA ALA A 78 14.54 -9.32 2.32
C ALA A 78 13.29 -9.47 1.43
N PRO A 79 12.98 -10.67 0.89
CA PRO A 79 11.74 -10.89 0.15
C PRO A 79 10.53 -10.90 1.07
N LEU A 80 9.37 -10.50 0.52
CA LEU A 80 8.09 -10.86 1.10
C LEU A 80 7.81 -12.33 0.75
N ALA A 81 7.43 -13.14 1.72
CA ALA A 81 7.13 -14.57 1.50
C ALA A 81 5.77 -14.87 0.85
N VAL A 82 5.16 -13.87 0.22
CA VAL A 82 3.86 -13.92 -0.47
C VAL A 82 3.93 -13.18 -1.80
N ASP A 83 2.95 -13.43 -2.68
CA ASP A 83 2.85 -12.82 -4.01
C ASP A 83 2.21 -11.42 -3.97
N TYR A 84 2.78 -10.52 -3.16
CA TYR A 84 2.22 -9.18 -2.90
C TYR A 84 2.17 -8.31 -4.16
N ALA A 85 3.22 -8.26 -4.98
CA ALA A 85 3.25 -7.45 -6.20
C ALA A 85 2.20 -7.96 -7.20
N SER A 86 2.06 -9.28 -7.33
CA SER A 86 1.03 -9.90 -8.17
C SER A 86 -0.38 -9.55 -7.70
N VAL A 87 -0.62 -9.54 -6.38
CA VAL A 87 -1.92 -9.11 -5.82
C VAL A 87 -2.21 -7.65 -6.17
N VAL A 88 -1.26 -6.74 -5.94
CA VAL A 88 -1.39 -5.32 -6.30
C VAL A 88 -1.74 -5.17 -7.79
N ALA A 89 -1.03 -5.87 -8.68
CA ALA A 89 -1.29 -5.82 -10.12
C ALA A 89 -2.66 -6.40 -10.49
N GLY A 90 -3.12 -7.46 -9.82
CA GLY A 90 -4.48 -7.98 -9.99
C GLY A 90 -5.56 -6.97 -9.60
N VAL A 91 -5.37 -6.24 -8.49
CA VAL A 91 -6.29 -5.16 -8.10
C VAL A 91 -6.26 -4.01 -9.12
N LEU A 92 -5.08 -3.62 -9.60
CA LEU A 92 -4.93 -2.59 -10.63
C LEU A 92 -5.59 -2.97 -11.95
N ALA A 93 -5.49 -4.21 -12.39
CA ALA A 93 -6.17 -4.69 -13.59
C ALA A 93 -7.71 -4.63 -13.44
N ALA A 94 -8.24 -5.03 -12.28
CA ALA A 94 -9.67 -4.91 -11.98
C ALA A 94 -10.13 -3.44 -11.93
N LEU A 95 -9.33 -2.56 -11.33
CA LEU A 95 -9.55 -1.12 -11.30
C LEU A 95 -9.67 -0.56 -12.71
N GLY A 96 -8.67 -0.81 -13.55
CA GLY A 96 -8.65 -0.34 -14.93
C GLY A 96 -9.86 -0.83 -15.75
N ALA A 97 -10.21 -2.11 -15.63
CA ALA A 97 -11.35 -2.68 -16.34
C ALA A 97 -12.70 -2.15 -15.84
N THR A 98 -12.84 -1.91 -14.53
CA THR A 98 -14.04 -1.31 -13.96
C THR A 98 -14.16 0.16 -14.35
N ALA A 99 -13.04 0.88 -14.38
CA ALA A 99 -12.97 2.27 -14.84
C ALA A 99 -13.39 2.37 -16.32
N LEU A 100 -12.90 1.49 -17.19
CA LEU A 100 -13.35 1.42 -18.60
C LEU A 100 -14.86 1.19 -18.71
N ARG A 101 -15.45 0.36 -17.85
CA ARG A 101 -16.91 0.17 -17.84
C ARG A 101 -17.65 1.47 -17.53
N VAL A 102 -17.20 2.22 -16.52
CA VAL A 102 -17.74 3.55 -16.18
C VAL A 102 -17.55 4.51 -17.35
N GLY A 103 -16.36 4.55 -17.93
CA GLY A 103 -16.03 5.39 -19.07
C GLY A 103 -16.91 5.12 -20.30
N ARG A 104 -17.15 3.85 -20.63
CA ARG A 104 -18.01 3.44 -21.75
C ARG A 104 -19.47 3.80 -21.52
N ALA A 105 -19.98 3.64 -20.29
CA ALA A 105 -21.32 4.10 -19.93
C ALA A 105 -21.47 5.62 -20.14
N ARG A 106 -20.35 6.36 -20.08
CA ARG A 106 -20.25 7.81 -20.32
C ARG A 106 -19.80 8.18 -21.75
N GLY A 107 -19.74 7.21 -22.67
CA GLY A 107 -19.48 7.43 -24.10
C GLY A 107 -18.02 7.37 -24.53
N LEU A 108 -17.10 6.86 -23.72
CA LEU A 108 -15.73 6.57 -24.16
C LEU A 108 -15.68 5.28 -24.99
N ASP A 109 -14.85 5.28 -26.04
CA ASP A 109 -14.63 4.13 -26.92
C ASP A 109 -13.27 3.47 -26.64
N LEU A 110 -13.13 2.92 -25.43
CA LEU A 110 -11.94 2.18 -24.98
C LEU A 110 -12.38 0.80 -24.49
N CYS A 111 -11.63 -0.25 -24.84
CA CYS A 111 -12.06 -1.63 -24.61
C CYS A 111 -11.02 -2.51 -23.93
N GLU A 112 -9.75 -2.09 -23.88
CA GLU A 112 -8.66 -2.86 -23.29
C GLU A 112 -7.89 -2.03 -22.26
N VAL A 113 -7.53 -2.68 -21.16
CA VAL A 113 -6.54 -2.17 -20.21
C VAL A 113 -5.36 -3.12 -20.08
N ARG A 114 -4.15 -2.57 -20.09
CA ARG A 114 -2.91 -3.31 -19.82
C ARG A 114 -2.28 -2.80 -18.53
N SER A 115 -1.71 -3.71 -17.75
CA SER A 115 -0.94 -3.41 -16.55
C SER A 115 0.14 -4.47 -16.36
N SER A 116 1.05 -4.25 -15.41
CA SER A 116 2.08 -5.24 -15.07
C SER A 116 2.36 -5.37 -13.58
N VAL A 117 2.94 -6.51 -13.21
CA VAL A 117 3.39 -6.78 -11.84
C VAL A 117 4.46 -5.77 -11.43
N ALA A 118 5.36 -5.39 -12.33
CA ALA A 118 6.36 -4.36 -12.09
C ALA A 118 5.74 -2.96 -11.87
N GLN A 119 4.74 -2.55 -12.67
CA GLN A 119 4.01 -1.29 -12.43
C GLN A 119 3.34 -1.30 -11.04
N GLY A 120 2.72 -2.41 -10.66
CA GLY A 120 2.16 -2.58 -9.32
C GLY A 120 3.20 -2.47 -8.21
N ALA A 121 4.36 -3.11 -8.36
CA ALA A 121 5.46 -3.01 -7.40
C ALA A 121 6.01 -1.59 -7.27
N LEU A 122 6.23 -0.90 -8.40
CA LEU A 122 6.71 0.48 -8.43
C LEU A 122 5.72 1.44 -7.76
N LEU A 123 4.41 1.28 -8.01
CA LEU A 123 3.37 2.03 -7.31
C LEU A 123 3.44 1.80 -5.80
N ALA A 124 3.58 0.54 -5.37
CA ALA A 124 3.63 0.18 -3.95
C ALA A 124 4.85 0.76 -3.22
N VAL A 125 5.98 0.97 -3.92
CA VAL A 125 7.15 1.65 -3.35
C VAL A 125 7.19 3.16 -3.61
N GLY A 126 6.19 3.73 -4.30
CA GLY A 126 6.22 5.09 -4.85
C GLY A 126 6.55 6.18 -3.83
N GLN A 127 5.99 6.12 -2.62
CA GLN A 127 6.33 7.10 -1.56
C GLN A 127 7.77 6.98 -1.08
N TYR A 128 8.35 5.78 -1.08
CA TYR A 128 9.74 5.55 -0.68
C TYR A 128 10.70 5.97 -1.79
N LEU A 129 10.33 5.78 -3.05
CA LEU A 129 11.05 6.29 -4.22
C LEU A 129 11.07 7.82 -4.24
N ALA A 130 9.92 8.46 -4.02
CA ALA A 130 9.82 9.90 -3.92
C ALA A 130 10.72 10.45 -2.81
N ALA A 131 10.69 9.82 -1.62
CA ALA A 131 11.58 10.20 -0.53
C ALA A 131 13.07 10.00 -0.87
N ALA A 132 13.44 8.94 -1.59
CA ALA A 132 14.83 8.66 -1.95
C ALA A 132 15.40 9.62 -3.02
N THR A 133 14.55 10.36 -3.74
CA THR A 133 14.93 11.19 -4.89
C THR A 133 14.63 12.67 -4.71
N ALA A 134 14.06 13.07 -3.58
CA ALA A 134 13.75 14.46 -3.27
C ALA A 134 15.03 15.30 -3.12
N GLY A 135 15.21 16.28 -4.00
CA GLY A 135 16.36 17.20 -4.01
C GLY A 135 16.08 18.52 -3.30
N GLY A 136 16.65 18.71 -2.11
CA GLY A 136 16.68 20.00 -1.39
C GLY A 136 18.02 20.17 -0.69
N SER A 137 18.57 21.39 -0.72
CA SER A 137 19.81 21.84 -0.05
C SER A 137 19.71 21.72 1.47
N GLY A 138 19.88 20.48 1.86
CA GLY A 138 19.57 19.88 3.14
C GLY A 138 19.55 18.41 2.79
N GLY A 139 20.74 17.86 2.47
CA GLY A 139 20.94 16.42 2.55
C GLY A 139 20.21 15.92 3.79
N PRO A 140 19.58 14.73 3.70
CA PRO A 140 18.44 14.32 4.53
C PRO A 140 18.56 14.99 5.89
N PRO A 141 17.60 15.80 6.41
CA PRO A 141 17.77 16.32 7.76
C PRO A 141 18.12 15.10 8.57
N GLU A 142 19.33 15.08 9.13
CA GLU A 142 19.92 13.84 9.63
C GLU A 142 18.81 13.23 10.48
N LEU A 143 18.16 12.17 9.97
CA LEU A 143 17.49 11.24 10.84
C LEU A 143 18.70 10.80 11.64
N PRO A 144 18.86 11.29 12.89
CA PRO A 144 20.15 11.39 13.56
C PRO A 144 20.88 10.14 13.22
N PHE A 145 21.94 10.28 12.39
CA PHE A 145 22.55 9.19 11.64
C PHE A 145 22.37 7.95 12.47
N LEU A 146 21.51 7.00 12.06
CA LEU A 146 21.53 5.71 12.74
C LEU A 146 22.98 5.29 12.58
N PRO A 147 23.78 5.27 13.66
CA PRO A 147 25.18 4.89 13.53
C PRO A 147 25.20 3.52 12.84
N ASP A 148 26.30 3.11 12.24
CA ASP A 148 26.36 1.74 11.69
C ASP A 148 25.99 0.68 12.75
N SER A 149 26.16 1.01 14.05
CA SER A 149 25.64 0.23 15.17
C SER A 149 24.11 0.17 15.27
N ALA A 150 23.36 1.13 14.74
CA ALA A 150 21.90 1.12 14.64
C ALA A 150 21.36 0.60 13.29
N ARG A 151 22.20 0.52 12.24
CA ARG A 151 21.96 -0.45 11.13
C ARG A 151 22.07 -1.89 11.65
N GLN A 152 22.92 -2.12 12.66
CA GLN A 152 23.05 -3.40 13.38
C GLN A 152 22.03 -3.56 14.54
N ALA A 153 21.52 -2.46 15.12
CA ALA A 153 20.55 -2.47 16.24
C ALA A 153 19.10 -2.17 15.82
N GLY A 154 18.82 -2.15 14.51
CA GLY A 154 17.47 -2.13 13.94
C GLY A 154 16.75 -3.44 14.22
N GLY A 155 16.41 -3.68 15.50
CA GLY A 155 15.55 -4.78 15.88
C GLY A 155 14.14 -4.59 15.32
N PRO A 156 13.38 -5.67 15.13
CA PRO A 156 11.98 -5.58 14.71
C PRO A 156 11.20 -4.68 15.68
N ALA A 157 10.23 -3.93 15.16
CA ALA A 157 9.28 -3.17 15.99
C ALA A 157 8.52 -4.08 16.97
N THR A 158 8.37 -5.35 16.58
CA THR A 158 7.80 -6.43 17.38
C THR A 158 8.54 -6.61 18.70
N LEU A 159 7.82 -6.44 19.80
CA LEU A 159 8.34 -6.65 21.14
C LEU A 159 8.25 -8.14 21.51
N VAL A 160 9.14 -8.59 22.39
CA VAL A 160 9.12 -9.95 22.96
C VAL A 160 9.04 -9.82 24.47
N THR A 161 8.06 -10.48 25.08
CA THR A 161 7.86 -10.55 26.53
C THR A 161 8.79 -11.58 27.18
N SER A 162 8.90 -11.57 28.51
CA SER A 162 9.73 -12.52 29.26
C SER A 162 9.29 -13.98 29.11
N ASP A 163 8.00 -14.21 28.81
CA ASP A 163 7.41 -15.53 28.52
C ASP A 163 7.49 -15.89 27.02
N GLY A 164 8.28 -15.16 26.23
CA GLY A 164 8.58 -15.48 24.82
C GLY A 164 7.47 -15.11 23.83
N VAL A 165 6.44 -14.39 24.27
CA VAL A 165 5.32 -13.96 23.41
C VAL A 165 5.70 -12.74 22.59
N ARG A 166 5.45 -12.80 21.29
CA ARG A 166 5.62 -11.67 20.38
C ARG A 166 4.39 -10.79 20.37
N VAL A 167 4.57 -9.49 20.53
CA VAL A 167 3.48 -8.52 20.53
C VAL A 167 3.78 -7.31 19.66
N GLU A 168 2.73 -6.80 19.01
CA GLU A 168 2.70 -5.48 18.41
C GLU A 168 1.91 -4.52 19.29
N ILE A 169 2.36 -3.27 19.35
CA ILE A 169 1.64 -2.19 20.00
C ILE A 169 1.30 -1.09 18.99
N GLU A 170 0.19 -0.41 19.21
CA GLU A 170 -0.20 0.75 18.39
C GLU A 170 -0.85 1.84 19.24
N THR A 171 -0.45 3.09 18.96
CA THR A 171 -1.15 4.27 19.45
C THR A 171 -0.87 5.48 18.56
N LEU A 172 -1.84 6.37 18.45
CA LEU A 172 -1.71 7.66 17.78
C LEU A 172 -1.60 8.83 18.77
N ASP A 173 -1.62 8.51 20.06
CA ASP A 173 -1.60 9.46 21.16
C ASP A 173 -0.22 9.44 21.86
N PRO A 174 0.52 10.57 21.87
CA PRO A 174 1.83 10.66 22.51
C PRO A 174 1.78 10.48 24.03
N ASP A 175 0.68 10.85 24.68
CA ASP A 175 0.52 10.71 26.12
C ASP A 175 0.28 9.24 26.50
N ALA A 176 -0.57 8.55 25.75
CA ALA A 176 -0.77 7.10 25.85
C ALA A 176 0.56 6.34 25.66
N TRP A 177 1.37 6.74 24.68
CA TRP A 177 2.70 6.18 24.45
C TRP A 177 3.63 6.40 25.65
N ARG A 178 3.72 7.64 26.14
CA ARG A 178 4.60 7.96 27.27
C ARG A 178 4.19 7.20 28.52
N GLU A 179 2.90 7.20 28.83
CA GLU A 179 2.35 6.52 30.00
C GLU A 179 2.61 5.01 29.97
N PHE A 180 2.39 4.36 28.82
CA PHE A 180 2.64 2.93 28.63
C PHE A 180 4.07 2.56 29.06
N TRP A 181 5.06 3.27 28.54
CA TRP A 181 6.47 2.98 28.82
C TRP A 181 6.89 3.34 30.24
N VAL A 182 6.38 4.43 30.80
CA VAL A 182 6.64 4.82 32.19
C VAL A 182 6.11 3.76 33.16
N ARG A 183 4.93 3.19 32.89
CA ARG A 183 4.38 2.08 33.69
C ARG A 183 5.23 0.82 33.65
N LEU A 184 5.92 0.58 32.53
CA LEU A 184 6.89 -0.52 32.39
C LEU A 184 8.29 -0.15 32.93
N GLY A 185 8.42 0.94 33.69
CA GLY A 185 9.66 1.35 34.35
C GLY A 185 10.67 2.07 33.45
N VAL A 186 10.25 2.58 32.28
CA VAL A 186 11.12 3.37 31.40
C VAL A 186 11.07 4.85 31.80
N ALA A 187 12.23 5.51 31.89
CA ALA A 187 12.30 6.94 32.13
C ALA A 187 11.54 7.75 31.06
N PRO A 188 10.74 8.79 31.42
CA PRO A 188 9.93 9.55 30.47
C PRO A 188 10.72 10.13 29.28
N ALA A 189 11.95 10.60 29.52
CA ALA A 189 12.82 11.12 28.46
C ALA A 189 13.22 10.05 27.43
N VAL A 190 13.41 8.79 27.87
CA VAL A 190 13.72 7.66 26.99
C VAL A 190 12.50 7.26 26.18
N ALA A 191 11.32 7.19 26.83
CA ALA A 191 10.05 6.96 26.15
C ALA A 191 9.79 8.01 25.06
N GLY A 192 10.03 9.29 25.37
CA GLY A 192 9.88 10.40 24.43
C GLY A 192 10.76 10.25 23.18
N ARG A 193 12.01 9.80 23.31
CA ARG A 193 12.91 9.54 22.16
C ARG A 193 12.40 8.42 21.24
N GLY A 194 11.63 7.48 21.76
CA GLY A 194 11.03 6.41 20.95
C GLY A 194 9.80 6.84 20.15
N TRP A 195 9.17 7.97 20.48
CA TRP A 195 7.91 8.39 19.86
C TRP A 195 8.03 8.72 18.38
N LEU A 196 9.02 9.51 18.00
CA LEU A 196 9.19 9.94 16.61
C LEU A 196 9.53 8.76 15.68
N PRO A 197 10.52 7.89 15.98
CA PRO A 197 10.76 6.67 15.22
C PRO A 197 9.52 5.78 15.10
N PHE A 198 8.76 5.64 16.19
CA PHE A 198 7.53 4.87 16.20
C PHE A 198 6.49 5.48 15.23
N GLN A 199 6.18 6.77 15.33
CA GLN A 199 5.20 7.41 14.45
C GLN A 199 5.63 7.46 12.98
N GLN A 200 6.94 7.54 12.69
CA GLN A 200 7.46 7.66 11.32
C GLN A 200 7.75 6.32 10.64
N ARG A 201 7.56 5.18 11.31
CA ARG A 201 7.93 3.86 10.77
C ARG A 201 7.22 3.50 9.46
N PHE A 202 6.01 4.02 9.22
CA PHE A 202 5.30 3.86 7.95
C PHE A 202 6.02 4.56 6.78
N ALA A 203 6.64 5.70 7.06
CA ALA A 203 7.32 6.53 6.06
C ALA A 203 8.74 6.03 5.75
N THR A 204 9.41 5.42 6.72
CA THR A 204 10.82 5.01 6.60
C THR A 204 11.00 3.51 6.37
N ALA A 205 10.00 2.70 6.73
CA ALA A 205 10.06 1.25 6.83
C ALA A 205 11.14 0.75 7.81
N VAL A 206 11.47 1.56 8.82
CA VAL A 206 12.31 1.21 9.97
C VAL A 206 11.69 1.74 11.26
N CYS A 207 11.99 1.10 12.40
CA CYS A 207 11.53 1.57 13.71
C CYS A 207 12.67 1.45 14.75
N PRO A 208 13.69 2.33 14.69
CA PRO A 208 14.81 2.29 15.62
C PRO A 208 14.41 2.75 17.02
N LEU A 209 13.72 1.89 17.77
CA LEU A 209 13.35 2.17 19.16
C LEU A 209 14.58 2.13 20.07
N PRO A 210 14.63 2.94 21.15
CA PRO A 210 15.65 2.81 22.19
C PRO A 210 15.66 1.41 22.79
N ASP A 211 16.84 0.82 23.01
CA ASP A 211 16.98 -0.53 23.58
C ASP A 211 16.26 -0.70 24.92
N ALA A 212 16.23 0.34 25.74
CA ALA A 212 15.52 0.35 27.02
C ALA A 212 14.03 0.00 26.90
N LEU A 213 13.38 0.34 25.78
CA LEU A 213 11.98 -0.01 25.52
C LEU A 213 11.85 -1.53 25.29
N ARG A 214 12.72 -2.09 24.44
CA ARG A 214 12.77 -3.54 24.18
C ARG A 214 13.10 -4.32 25.44
N GLN A 215 14.08 -3.85 26.21
CA GLN A 215 14.46 -4.47 27.48
C GLN A 215 13.34 -4.40 28.53
N ALA A 216 12.58 -3.29 28.58
CA ALA A 216 11.41 -3.20 29.45
C ALA A 216 10.34 -4.23 29.07
N ALA A 217 10.03 -4.36 27.78
CA ALA A 217 9.12 -5.40 27.31
C ALA A 217 9.61 -6.82 27.67
N HIS A 218 10.90 -7.10 27.47
CA HIS A 218 11.51 -8.42 27.76
C HIS A 218 11.57 -8.76 29.26
N ARG A 219 11.43 -7.79 30.16
CA ARG A 219 11.36 -8.04 31.61
C ARG A 219 9.94 -8.32 32.12
N CYS A 220 8.94 -8.12 31.27
CA CYS A 220 7.53 -8.19 31.65
C CYS A 220 6.85 -9.37 30.95
N THR A 221 5.89 -9.98 31.64
CA THR A 221 5.05 -11.04 31.08
C THR A 221 3.98 -10.45 30.14
N LEU A 222 3.32 -11.28 29.33
CA LEU A 222 2.20 -10.81 28.51
C LEU A 222 1.08 -10.15 29.34
N PRO A 223 0.64 -10.70 30.50
CA PRO A 223 -0.30 -10.03 31.40
C PRO A 223 0.13 -8.63 31.83
N ASP A 224 1.40 -8.43 32.18
CA ASP A 224 1.92 -7.12 32.60
C ASP A 224 1.81 -6.09 31.47
N LEU A 225 2.22 -6.47 30.26
CA LEU A 225 2.11 -5.61 29.08
C LEU A 225 0.66 -5.28 28.73
N ARG A 226 -0.25 -6.27 28.82
CA ARG A 226 -1.68 -6.04 28.59
C ARG A 226 -2.27 -5.07 29.60
N ALA A 227 -1.90 -5.21 30.87
CA ALA A 227 -2.36 -4.30 31.93
C ALA A 227 -1.87 -2.88 31.69
N ALA A 228 -0.60 -2.70 31.33
CA ALA A 228 -0.05 -1.39 30.97
C ALA A 228 -0.75 -0.79 29.74
N ALA A 229 -0.95 -1.58 28.68
CA ALA A 229 -1.58 -1.16 27.44
C ALA A 229 -3.05 -0.75 27.66
N HIS A 230 -3.81 -1.55 28.40
CA HIS A 230 -5.19 -1.24 28.76
C HIS A 230 -5.28 0.07 29.55
N HIS A 231 -4.38 0.28 30.52
CA HIS A 231 -4.42 1.49 31.33
C HIS A 231 -4.10 2.74 30.52
N SER A 232 -3.10 2.68 29.64
CA SER A 232 -2.64 3.83 28.87
C SER A 232 -3.43 4.06 27.57
N GLY A 233 -4.38 3.19 27.22
CA GLY A 233 -5.09 3.25 25.94
C GLY A 233 -4.26 2.84 24.71
N VAL A 234 -3.16 2.12 24.92
CA VAL A 234 -2.36 1.53 23.83
C VAL A 234 -3.03 0.24 23.35
N SER A 235 -3.16 0.07 22.03
CA SER A 235 -3.58 -1.22 21.48
C SER A 235 -2.41 -2.20 21.57
N LEU A 236 -2.67 -3.43 22.04
CA LEU A 236 -1.66 -4.50 22.09
C LEU A 236 -2.23 -5.79 21.50
N LEU A 237 -1.46 -6.41 20.60
CA LEU A 237 -1.84 -7.63 19.90
C LEU A 237 -0.72 -8.66 19.93
N VAL A 238 -1.08 -9.92 20.14
CA VAL A 238 -0.15 -11.05 20.01
C VAL A 238 0.06 -11.35 18.53
N VAL A 239 1.33 -11.43 18.12
CA VAL A 239 1.71 -11.85 16.77
C VAL A 239 1.58 -13.37 16.67
N ARG A 240 0.58 -13.82 15.93
CA ARG A 240 0.32 -15.25 15.72
C ARG A 240 1.33 -15.82 14.72
N SER A 241 1.61 -17.12 14.83
CA SER A 241 2.44 -17.85 13.84
C SER A 241 1.62 -18.42 12.68
N ASP A 242 0.29 -18.46 12.82
CA ASP A 242 -0.63 -18.94 11.80
C ASP A 242 -0.80 -17.91 10.68
N PRO A 243 -0.43 -18.25 9.42
CA PRO A 243 -0.60 -17.36 8.28
C PRO A 243 -2.05 -17.24 7.81
N ALA A 244 -2.96 -18.12 8.25
CA ALA A 244 -4.33 -18.14 7.78
C ALA A 244 -5.13 -16.92 8.29
N PRO A 245 -5.97 -16.31 7.42
CA PRO A 245 -6.88 -15.28 7.84
C PRO A 245 -7.93 -15.86 8.80
N ALA A 246 -8.04 -15.28 9.99
CA ALA A 246 -9.07 -15.65 10.97
C ALA A 246 -10.47 -15.25 10.47
N VAL A 247 -10.56 -14.17 9.70
CA VAL A 247 -11.77 -13.67 9.04
C VAL A 247 -11.42 -13.36 7.59
N ARG A 248 -12.32 -13.71 6.67
CA ARG A 248 -12.21 -13.40 5.24
C ARG A 248 -13.36 -12.47 4.84
N PRO A 249 -13.34 -11.19 5.26
CA PRO A 249 -14.38 -10.26 4.85
C PRO A 249 -14.31 -10.04 3.34
N GLU A 250 -15.43 -9.60 2.75
CA GLU A 250 -15.43 -9.20 1.35
C GLU A 250 -14.48 -8.01 1.13
N PRO A 251 -13.85 -7.88 -0.06
CA PRO A 251 -12.87 -6.83 -0.31
C PRO A 251 -13.46 -5.43 -0.06
N TRP A 252 -14.68 -5.20 -0.55
CA TRP A 252 -15.52 -4.06 -0.20
C TRP A 252 -16.99 -4.49 -0.16
N GLU A 253 -17.79 -3.69 0.53
CA GLU A 253 -19.24 -3.83 0.61
C GLU A 253 -19.91 -2.58 0.03
N LEU A 254 -21.00 -2.80 -0.70
CA LEU A 254 -21.89 -1.72 -1.15
C LEU A 254 -23.17 -1.78 -0.34
N ALA A 255 -23.42 -0.73 0.44
CA ALA A 255 -24.71 -0.52 1.08
C ALA A 255 -25.54 0.48 0.27
N PRO A 256 -26.87 0.32 0.23
CA PRO A 256 -27.73 1.28 -0.44
C PRO A 256 -27.59 2.67 0.18
N TRP A 257 -27.92 3.69 -0.60
CA TRP A 257 -28.03 5.04 -0.07
C TRP A 257 -29.10 5.06 1.04
N PRO A 258 -28.86 5.69 2.20
CA PRO A 258 -29.84 5.70 3.28
C PRO A 258 -31.07 6.51 2.86
N GLU A 259 -32.26 5.97 3.12
CA GLU A 259 -33.52 6.69 2.96
C GLU A 259 -33.52 7.96 3.83
N PRO A 260 -34.01 9.11 3.34
CA PRO A 260 -34.07 10.32 4.14
C PRO A 260 -34.88 10.08 5.41
N ALA A 261 -34.33 10.42 6.58
CA ALA A 261 -35.13 10.49 7.80
C ALA A 261 -36.30 11.46 7.55
N ARG A 262 -37.54 10.95 7.63
CA ARG A 262 -38.76 11.75 7.44
C ARG A 262 -38.71 12.95 8.39
N GLY A 263 -38.59 14.18 7.86
CA GLY A 263 -38.76 15.39 8.68
C GLY A 263 -37.80 16.57 8.47
N ARG A 264 -36.90 16.59 7.47
CA ARG A 264 -36.10 17.81 7.17
C ARG A 264 -36.51 18.44 5.85
N GLY A 265 -37.01 19.68 5.93
CA GLY A 265 -37.42 20.49 4.78
C GLY A 265 -36.25 20.89 3.87
N PRO A 266 -36.56 21.40 2.67
CA PRO A 266 -35.56 21.76 1.67
C PRO A 266 -34.74 22.96 2.15
N HIS A 267 -33.41 22.82 2.22
CA HIS A 267 -32.52 23.96 2.40
C HIS A 267 -32.04 24.46 1.03
N ALA A 268 -32.26 25.76 0.82
CA ALA A 268 -32.00 26.49 -0.41
C ALA A 268 -30.50 26.70 -0.70
N ASP A 269 -30.26 26.92 -2.00
CA ASP A 269 -29.00 27.12 -2.69
C ASP A 269 -27.95 27.99 -1.96
N SER A 270 -26.69 27.53 -1.99
CA SER A 270 -25.53 28.41 -1.85
C SER A 270 -24.56 28.12 -3.00
N ALA A 271 -24.48 29.06 -3.94
CA ALA A 271 -23.59 29.01 -5.08
C ALA A 271 -22.13 29.22 -4.64
N VAL A 272 -21.41 28.11 -4.49
CA VAL A 272 -19.95 28.09 -4.70
C VAL A 272 -19.71 26.97 -5.71
N GLY A 273 -19.97 27.27 -6.98
CA GLY A 273 -19.78 26.33 -8.07
C GLY A 273 -18.31 26.21 -8.42
N PHE A 274 -17.83 24.98 -8.60
CA PHE A 274 -16.61 24.73 -9.34
C PHE A 274 -16.79 25.19 -10.79
N PRO A 275 -15.86 25.97 -11.40
CA PRO A 275 -15.86 26.12 -12.84
C PRO A 275 -15.55 24.76 -13.47
N SER A 276 -16.36 24.28 -14.42
CA SER A 276 -16.04 23.09 -15.19
C SER A 276 -16.26 23.29 -16.69
N PRO A 277 -15.21 23.15 -17.50
CA PRO A 277 -15.34 22.77 -18.90
C PRO A 277 -15.77 21.30 -18.99
N ARG A 278 -16.74 20.98 -19.85
CA ARG A 278 -16.90 19.60 -20.35
C ARG A 278 -15.73 19.33 -21.30
N PRO A 279 -14.90 18.30 -21.10
CA PRO A 279 -13.77 18.05 -21.98
C PRO A 279 -14.19 17.38 -23.29
N ALA A 280 -13.36 17.60 -24.31
CA ALA A 280 -13.53 17.06 -25.66
C ALA A 280 -13.38 15.53 -25.70
N ARG A 281 -14.09 14.90 -26.64
CA ARG A 281 -14.38 13.46 -26.69
C ARG A 281 -13.20 12.53 -27.03
N ASP A 282 -12.07 13.05 -27.54
CA ASP A 282 -11.16 12.20 -28.33
C ASP A 282 -9.85 11.80 -27.61
N ALA A 283 -9.68 12.09 -26.30
CA ALA A 283 -8.50 11.66 -25.51
C ALA A 283 -8.74 11.55 -23.99
N ALA A 284 -10.00 11.35 -23.56
CA ALA A 284 -10.37 11.42 -22.16
C ALA A 284 -10.10 10.10 -21.39
N LEU A 285 -9.47 10.21 -20.22
CA LEU A 285 -9.31 9.10 -19.27
C LEU A 285 -10.69 8.64 -18.71
N PRO A 286 -10.83 7.41 -18.20
CA PRO A 286 -12.14 6.82 -17.88
C PRO A 286 -13.03 7.60 -16.90
N LEU A 287 -12.44 8.31 -15.95
CA LEU A 287 -13.15 9.11 -14.93
C LEU A 287 -13.14 10.60 -15.22
N THR A 288 -12.81 11.00 -16.44
CA THR A 288 -12.85 12.41 -16.83
C THR A 288 -14.22 13.02 -16.52
N GLY A 289 -14.22 14.14 -15.80
CA GLY A 289 -15.41 14.84 -15.33
C GLY A 289 -16.10 14.23 -14.11
N ILE A 290 -15.50 13.24 -13.45
CA ILE A 290 -15.91 12.78 -12.11
C ILE A 290 -15.26 13.69 -11.06
N ARG A 291 -16.05 14.20 -10.12
CA ARG A 291 -15.60 15.05 -9.02
C ARG A 291 -15.55 14.27 -7.70
N VAL A 292 -14.40 14.29 -7.05
CA VAL A 292 -14.17 13.60 -5.77
C VAL A 292 -13.80 14.62 -4.71
N VAL A 293 -14.55 14.63 -3.60
CA VAL A 293 -14.19 15.35 -2.38
C VAL A 293 -13.57 14.36 -1.41
N GLU A 294 -12.29 14.56 -1.08
CA GLU A 294 -11.51 13.65 -0.25
C GLU A 294 -11.16 14.29 1.10
N SER A 295 -11.60 13.71 2.22
CA SER A 295 -11.15 14.07 3.57
C SER A 295 -10.44 12.88 4.22
N THR A 296 -9.19 12.67 3.83
CA THR A 296 -8.41 11.51 4.27
C THR A 296 -7.05 11.91 4.86
N ARG A 297 -6.35 10.99 5.52
CA ARG A 297 -4.97 11.19 6.04
C ARG A 297 -4.11 9.95 5.84
N ARG A 298 -2.79 10.12 5.98
CA ARG A 298 -1.75 9.06 5.89
C ARG A 298 -1.65 8.43 4.50
N VAL A 299 -1.91 7.12 4.34
CA VAL A 299 -1.62 6.40 3.10
C VAL A 299 -2.87 5.85 2.41
N GLN A 300 -3.66 5.00 3.07
CA GLN A 300 -4.82 4.32 2.46
C GLN A 300 -5.78 5.26 1.70
N GLY A 301 -6.32 6.26 2.40
CA GLY A 301 -7.28 7.20 1.81
C GLY A 301 -6.67 8.09 0.72
N PRO A 302 -5.52 8.75 0.97
CA PRO A 302 -4.84 9.55 -0.05
C PRO A 302 -4.48 8.76 -1.30
N LEU A 303 -4.05 7.50 -1.15
CA LEU A 303 -3.78 6.63 -2.30
C LEU A 303 -5.06 6.35 -3.10
N ALA A 304 -6.19 6.05 -2.45
CA ALA A 304 -7.46 5.83 -3.15
C ALA A 304 -7.85 7.04 -4.02
N GLY A 305 -7.77 8.26 -3.48
CA GLY A 305 -8.02 9.46 -4.28
C GLY A 305 -6.95 9.71 -5.35
N HIS A 306 -5.69 9.35 -5.11
CA HIS A 306 -4.64 9.44 -6.14
C HIS A 306 -4.92 8.51 -7.32
N ILE A 307 -5.42 7.30 -7.05
CA ILE A 307 -5.81 6.33 -8.06
C ILE A 307 -6.97 6.85 -8.91
N LEU A 308 -8.03 7.38 -8.27
CA LEU A 308 -9.15 7.99 -8.98
C LEU A 308 -8.69 9.17 -9.86
N ARG A 309 -7.75 9.99 -9.34
CA ARG A 309 -7.12 11.07 -10.10
C ARG A 309 -6.34 10.57 -11.32
N MET A 310 -5.52 9.52 -11.17
CA MET A 310 -4.78 8.93 -12.29
C MET A 310 -5.70 8.36 -13.37
N LEU A 311 -6.92 7.97 -13.01
CA LEU A 311 -7.98 7.55 -13.94
C LEU A 311 -8.78 8.73 -14.51
N GLY A 312 -8.44 9.98 -14.20
CA GLY A 312 -9.02 11.19 -14.79
C GLY A 312 -9.98 11.98 -13.90
N ALA A 313 -10.22 11.57 -12.66
CA ALA A 313 -11.11 12.30 -11.76
C ALA A 313 -10.50 13.62 -11.24
N ASP A 314 -11.35 14.62 -11.07
CA ASP A 314 -11.02 15.87 -10.39
C ASP A 314 -11.15 15.68 -8.88
N VAL A 315 -10.01 15.56 -8.19
CA VAL A 315 -9.98 15.25 -6.75
C VAL A 315 -9.58 16.48 -5.96
N VAL A 316 -10.51 17.01 -5.15
CA VAL A 316 -10.24 18.07 -4.18
C VAL A 316 -10.05 17.48 -2.79
N ARG A 317 -9.00 17.91 -2.11
CA ARG A 317 -8.62 17.43 -0.79
C ARG A 317 -9.05 18.42 0.29
N ILE A 318 -9.62 17.92 1.37
CA ILE A 318 -9.96 18.68 2.56
C ILE A 318 -8.88 18.51 3.62
N GLU A 319 -8.30 19.61 4.06
CA GLU A 319 -7.28 19.61 5.10
C GLU A 319 -7.75 20.38 6.34
N PRO A 320 -7.29 19.98 7.54
CA PRO A 320 -7.52 20.79 8.73
C PRO A 320 -6.73 22.11 8.66
N PRO A 321 -7.07 23.10 9.50
CA PRO A 321 -6.23 24.28 9.69
C PRO A 321 -4.77 23.92 9.95
N GLY A 322 -3.86 24.54 9.18
CA GLY A 322 -2.42 24.24 9.25
C GLY A 322 -1.96 23.04 8.41
N GLY A 323 -2.88 22.41 7.67
CA GLY A 323 -2.58 21.34 6.71
C GLY A 323 -2.42 19.95 7.31
N ASP A 324 -2.25 18.96 6.43
CA ASP A 324 -1.91 17.60 6.85
C ASP A 324 -0.50 17.55 7.48
N PRO A 325 -0.33 17.00 8.70
CA PRO A 325 0.98 16.87 9.33
C PRO A 325 2.05 16.17 8.47
N MET A 326 1.64 15.28 7.56
CA MET A 326 2.55 14.59 6.65
C MET A 326 3.23 15.53 5.65
N ARG A 327 2.69 16.75 5.41
CA ARG A 327 3.34 17.79 4.58
C ARG A 327 4.72 18.15 5.07
N TRP A 328 4.96 18.04 6.36
CA TRP A 328 6.21 18.48 6.99
C TRP A 328 7.15 17.32 7.30
N LEU A 329 6.83 16.11 6.84
CA LEU A 329 7.61 14.91 7.10
C LEU A 329 8.80 14.79 6.15
N PRO A 330 10.06 14.88 6.60
CA PRO A 330 11.21 14.89 5.69
C PRO A 330 11.46 13.54 4.99
N PRO A 331 12.10 13.52 3.81
CA PRO A 331 12.66 14.69 3.14
C PRO A 331 11.60 15.52 2.42
N LEU A 332 11.87 16.82 2.33
CA LEU A 332 11.05 17.76 1.60
C LEU A 332 11.52 17.83 0.14
N ALA A 333 10.58 17.97 -0.77
CA ALA A 333 10.82 18.41 -2.14
C ALA A 333 10.18 19.80 -2.28
N GLY A 334 11.03 20.82 -2.37
CA GLY A 334 10.59 22.20 -2.12
C GLY A 334 10.12 22.38 -0.68
N GLU A 335 8.90 22.90 -0.50
CA GLU A 335 8.33 23.20 0.83
C GLU A 335 7.46 22.08 1.40
N CYS A 336 7.36 20.93 0.71
CA CYS A 336 6.44 19.86 1.10
C CYS A 336 7.13 18.49 1.08
N SER A 337 6.69 17.58 1.94
CA SER A 337 7.18 16.21 2.00
C SER A 337 7.00 15.51 0.66
N ALA A 338 8.09 14.92 0.14
CA ALA A 338 8.02 14.11 -1.07
C ALA A 338 7.06 12.92 -0.92
N ARG A 339 6.89 12.39 0.29
CA ARG A 339 5.92 11.32 0.57
C ARG A 339 4.49 11.82 0.51
N PHE A 340 4.23 13.01 1.04
CA PHE A 340 2.92 13.63 0.91
C PHE A 340 2.59 13.87 -0.55
N LEU A 341 3.53 14.43 -1.31
CA LEU A 341 3.36 14.72 -2.73
C LEU A 341 3.15 13.44 -3.55
N ALA A 342 3.86 12.34 -3.24
CA ALA A 342 3.66 11.05 -3.92
C ALA A 342 2.22 10.52 -3.87
N LEU A 343 1.40 10.97 -2.90
CA LEU A 343 0.00 10.57 -2.76
C LEU A 343 -1.00 11.69 -3.06
N ASN A 344 -0.55 12.95 -3.13
CA ASN A 344 -1.45 14.10 -3.17
C ASN A 344 -1.11 15.15 -4.25
N ALA A 345 -0.02 14.99 -4.99
CA ALA A 345 0.35 15.90 -6.07
C ALA A 345 -0.79 16.04 -7.10
N GLY A 346 -1.09 17.28 -7.45
CA GLY A 346 -2.16 17.64 -8.39
C GLY A 346 -3.59 17.60 -7.82
N LYS A 347 -3.77 17.40 -6.51
CA LYS A 347 -5.07 17.58 -5.84
C LYS A 347 -5.16 19.02 -5.28
N PRO A 348 -6.10 19.86 -5.73
CA PRO A 348 -6.37 21.14 -5.07
C PRO A 348 -6.79 20.93 -3.62
N VAL A 349 -6.48 21.89 -2.75
CA VAL A 349 -6.73 21.78 -1.31
C VAL A 349 -7.72 22.85 -0.87
N ILE A 350 -8.68 22.43 -0.03
CA ILE A 350 -9.58 23.32 0.70
C ILE A 350 -9.34 23.09 2.17
N GLU A 351 -8.95 24.14 2.89
CA GLU A 351 -8.84 24.11 4.34
C GLU A 351 -10.23 24.18 4.98
N ALA A 352 -10.53 23.28 5.92
CA ALA A 352 -11.78 23.29 6.68
C ALA A 352 -11.59 22.68 8.08
N ASP A 353 -11.95 23.46 9.11
CA ASP A 353 -12.02 22.94 10.48
C ASP A 353 -13.34 22.20 10.74
N LEU A 354 -13.28 20.87 10.66
CA LEU A 354 -14.44 20.00 10.88
C LEU A 354 -14.98 20.02 12.32
N THR A 355 -14.21 20.55 13.29
CA THR A 355 -14.70 20.74 14.65
C THR A 355 -15.70 21.89 14.76
N THR A 356 -15.67 22.83 13.81
CA THR A 356 -16.60 23.97 13.74
C THR A 356 -17.84 23.66 12.90
N ALA A 357 -18.93 24.36 13.18
CA ALA A 357 -20.13 24.27 12.35
C ALA A 357 -19.88 24.77 10.91
N HIS A 358 -18.98 25.74 10.73
CA HIS A 358 -18.62 26.28 9.41
C HIS A 358 -17.89 25.23 8.56
N GLY A 359 -16.82 24.60 9.06
CA GLY A 359 -16.09 23.59 8.29
C GLY A 359 -16.96 22.38 7.93
N ARG A 360 -17.88 21.96 8.81
CA ARG A 360 -18.88 20.94 8.47
C ARG A 360 -19.85 21.38 7.37
N ARG A 361 -20.28 22.65 7.35
CA ARG A 361 -21.08 23.20 6.26
C ARG A 361 -20.29 23.23 4.95
N THR A 362 -19.00 23.57 4.98
CA THR A 362 -18.13 23.52 3.80
C THR A 362 -18.13 22.13 3.16
N ILE A 363 -17.95 21.05 3.95
CA ILE A 363 -18.04 19.68 3.42
C ILE A 363 -19.40 19.41 2.81
N ARG A 364 -20.48 19.81 3.50
CA ARG A 364 -21.84 19.63 2.99
C ARG A 364 -21.98 20.35 1.65
N THR A 365 -21.57 21.61 1.50
CA THR A 365 -21.65 22.35 0.24
C THR A 365 -20.84 21.66 -0.87
N LEU A 366 -19.59 21.30 -0.61
CA LEU A 366 -18.73 20.65 -1.61
C LEU A 366 -19.29 19.31 -2.09
N THR A 367 -19.89 18.54 -1.19
CA THR A 367 -20.50 17.24 -1.52
C THR A 367 -21.87 17.36 -2.19
N ALA A 368 -22.41 18.58 -2.38
CA ALA A 368 -23.64 18.79 -3.15
C ALA A 368 -23.44 18.49 -4.64
N ASP A 369 -22.28 18.88 -5.18
CA ASP A 369 -21.97 18.78 -6.61
C ASP A 369 -20.86 17.75 -6.91
N ALA A 370 -20.58 16.88 -5.94
CA ALA A 370 -19.56 15.84 -6.06
C ALA A 370 -20.20 14.51 -6.48
N ASP A 371 -19.44 13.71 -7.23
CA ASP A 371 -19.79 12.33 -7.55
C ASP A 371 -19.40 11.37 -6.43
N VAL A 372 -18.32 11.68 -5.72
CA VAL A 372 -17.75 10.85 -4.66
C VAL A 372 -17.36 11.70 -3.45
N PHE A 373 -17.76 11.27 -2.26
CA PHE A 373 -17.18 11.73 -1.00
C PHE A 373 -16.36 10.60 -0.37
N LEU A 374 -15.06 10.79 -0.23
CA LEU A 374 -14.12 9.79 0.27
C LEU A 374 -13.53 10.24 1.61
N HIS A 375 -13.63 9.42 2.65
CA HIS A 375 -12.98 9.68 3.93
C HIS A 375 -12.39 8.41 4.56
N ASN A 376 -11.40 8.57 5.45
CA ASN A 376 -10.81 7.47 6.23
C ASN A 376 -10.79 7.75 7.73
N TRP A 377 -11.83 8.42 8.21
CA TRP A 377 -11.98 8.73 9.63
C TRP A 377 -12.20 7.48 10.47
N ALA A 378 -11.77 7.53 11.73
CA ALA A 378 -12.02 6.46 12.69
C ALA A 378 -13.53 6.17 12.85
N PRO A 379 -13.92 4.94 13.18
CA PRO A 379 -15.32 4.55 13.42
C PRO A 379 -16.08 5.53 14.32
N GLY A 380 -17.34 5.79 13.94
CA GLY A 380 -18.23 6.75 14.60
C GLY A 380 -17.85 8.23 14.45
N LYS A 381 -16.68 8.58 13.88
CA LYS A 381 -16.29 9.99 13.71
C LYS A 381 -17.17 10.72 12.72
N ALA A 382 -17.61 10.06 11.64
CA ALA A 382 -18.52 10.66 10.67
C ALA A 382 -19.83 11.11 11.34
N SER A 383 -20.45 10.24 12.14
CA SER A 383 -21.69 10.55 12.88
C SER A 383 -21.48 11.64 13.93
N ARG A 384 -20.36 11.62 14.68
CA ARG A 384 -20.01 12.70 15.62
C ARG A 384 -19.82 14.05 14.93
N LEU A 385 -19.32 14.05 13.69
CA LEU A 385 -19.22 15.23 12.86
C LEU A 385 -20.54 15.58 12.17
N GLY A 386 -21.60 14.77 12.29
CA GLY A 386 -22.82 14.97 11.50
C GLY A 386 -22.52 14.97 10.00
N LEU A 387 -21.64 14.08 9.54
CA LEU A 387 -21.21 13.92 8.15
C LEU A 387 -21.26 12.43 7.74
N ALA A 388 -22.03 11.60 8.45
CA ALA A 388 -22.38 10.27 7.96
C ALA A 388 -23.25 10.39 6.69
N ALA A 389 -23.33 9.33 5.88
CA ALA A 389 -24.16 9.34 4.68
C ALA A 389 -25.61 9.77 4.97
N SER A 390 -26.18 9.28 6.08
CA SER A 390 -27.54 9.63 6.55
C SER A 390 -27.69 11.09 7.02
N ASP A 391 -26.58 11.76 7.34
CA ASP A 391 -26.59 13.17 7.75
C ASP A 391 -26.49 14.13 6.56
N LEU A 392 -26.13 13.63 5.36
CA LEU A 392 -26.06 14.42 4.15
C LEU A 392 -27.47 14.73 3.61
N PRO A 393 -27.69 15.88 2.95
CA PRO A 393 -28.98 16.28 2.41
C PRO A 393 -29.64 15.22 1.50
N PRO A 394 -31.00 15.10 1.53
CA PRO A 394 -31.76 14.08 0.79
C PRO A 394 -31.55 14.07 -0.73
N GLY A 395 -31.22 15.21 -1.34
CA GLY A 395 -31.05 15.36 -2.80
C GLY A 395 -29.78 14.76 -3.37
N ARG A 396 -29.01 13.98 -2.58
CA ARG A 396 -27.71 13.39 -2.97
C ARG A 396 -27.80 11.90 -3.24
N SER A 397 -28.95 11.43 -3.71
CA SER A 397 -29.20 10.01 -3.97
C SER A 397 -28.22 9.40 -4.98
N ALA A 398 -27.51 10.21 -5.79
CA ALA A 398 -26.49 9.76 -6.74
C ALA A 398 -25.03 9.81 -6.20
N LEU A 399 -24.80 10.29 -4.97
CA LEU A 399 -23.46 10.40 -4.39
C LEU A 399 -22.91 9.01 -4.03
N VAL A 400 -21.64 8.78 -4.34
CA VAL A 400 -20.90 7.64 -3.78
C VAL A 400 -20.23 8.08 -2.47
N TYR A 401 -20.66 7.52 -1.35
CA TYR A 401 -20.08 7.80 -0.03
C TYR A 401 -19.10 6.69 0.33
N ALA A 402 -17.80 6.96 0.31
CA ALA A 402 -16.77 5.95 0.52
C ALA A 402 -16.04 6.13 1.86
N TRP A 403 -16.06 5.06 2.65
CA TRP A 403 -15.32 4.94 3.90
C TRP A 403 -14.21 3.89 3.78
N ALA A 404 -12.95 4.36 3.83
CA ALA A 404 -11.77 3.52 3.94
C ALA A 404 -11.39 3.35 5.41
N SER A 405 -11.59 2.18 5.98
CA SER A 405 -11.42 1.93 7.42
C SER A 405 -10.23 1.00 7.72
N GLY A 406 -9.92 0.80 9.01
CA GLY A 406 -8.94 -0.20 9.44
C GLY A 406 -9.48 -1.63 9.36
N PHE A 407 -10.69 -1.86 9.87
CA PHE A 407 -11.24 -3.21 10.09
C PHE A 407 -12.67 -3.42 9.58
N GLY A 408 -13.28 -2.40 8.95
CA GLY A 408 -14.72 -2.38 8.70
C GLY A 408 -15.47 -2.55 10.01
N ASP A 409 -16.55 -3.33 9.97
CA ASP A 409 -17.38 -3.64 11.14
C ASP A 409 -16.95 -4.93 11.86
N THR A 410 -15.84 -5.56 11.43
CA THR A 410 -15.37 -6.87 11.93
C THR A 410 -15.21 -6.94 13.46
N PHE A 411 -14.86 -5.82 14.10
CA PHE A 411 -14.67 -5.75 15.55
C PHE A 411 -15.71 -4.85 16.25
N GLY A 412 -16.85 -4.60 15.61
CA GLY A 412 -17.95 -3.79 16.14
C GLY A 412 -17.59 -2.31 16.34
N ASP A 413 -18.35 -1.64 17.21
CA ASP A 413 -18.34 -0.17 17.35
C ASP A 413 -17.09 0.41 18.03
N ARG A 414 -16.30 -0.43 18.70
CA ARG A 414 -15.08 -0.04 19.42
C ARG A 414 -13.91 -0.91 18.99
N PRO A 415 -13.53 -0.88 17.71
CA PRO A 415 -12.43 -1.69 17.23
C PRO A 415 -11.11 -1.17 17.79
N PRO A 416 -10.05 -2.01 17.79
CA PRO A 416 -8.70 -1.53 18.07
C PRO A 416 -8.26 -0.47 17.05
N VAL A 417 -7.11 0.16 17.30
CA VAL A 417 -6.57 1.18 16.41
C VAL A 417 -6.30 0.58 15.02
N GLY A 418 -6.98 1.11 14.00
CA GLY A 418 -6.93 0.61 12.63
C GLY A 418 -5.71 1.12 11.85
N THR A 419 -4.57 0.49 12.02
CA THR A 419 -3.35 0.78 11.24
C THR A 419 -2.91 -0.43 10.42
N ASP A 420 -2.03 -0.17 9.47
CA ASP A 420 -1.45 -1.18 8.59
C ASP A 420 -0.86 -2.37 9.38
N TYR A 421 -0.08 -2.09 10.42
CA TYR A 421 0.58 -3.11 11.22
C TYR A 421 -0.40 -3.97 12.01
N LEU A 422 -1.41 -3.37 12.62
CA LEU A 422 -2.41 -4.14 13.35
C LEU A 422 -3.32 -4.93 12.40
N ALA A 423 -3.63 -4.40 11.21
CA ALA A 423 -4.32 -5.15 10.17
C ALA A 423 -3.50 -6.35 9.67
N GLN A 424 -2.18 -6.19 9.51
CA GLN A 424 -1.27 -7.29 9.17
C GLN A 424 -1.30 -8.39 10.25
N VAL A 425 -1.26 -8.02 11.54
CA VAL A 425 -1.29 -8.99 12.65
C VAL A 425 -2.64 -9.68 12.79
N HIS A 426 -3.73 -8.91 12.82
CA HIS A 426 -5.08 -9.46 12.94
C HIS A 426 -5.41 -10.42 11.79
N SER A 427 -5.08 -10.01 10.57
CA SER A 427 -5.33 -10.85 9.40
C SER A 427 -4.45 -12.10 9.37
N GLY A 428 -3.38 -12.21 10.16
CA GLY A 428 -2.38 -13.27 10.03
C GLY A 428 -1.36 -13.03 8.89
N LEU A 429 -1.46 -11.89 8.19
CA LEU A 429 -0.52 -11.54 7.11
C LEU A 429 0.90 -11.43 7.67
N ALA A 430 1.08 -10.83 8.86
CA ALA A 430 2.38 -10.72 9.52
C ALA A 430 3.13 -12.07 9.63
N ALA A 431 2.43 -13.18 9.79
CA ALA A 431 3.03 -14.50 9.77
C ALA A 431 3.37 -14.97 8.35
N ALA A 432 2.47 -14.73 7.39
CA ALA A 432 2.65 -15.13 6.00
C ALA A 432 3.79 -14.39 5.29
N LEU A 433 4.13 -13.17 5.71
CA LEU A 433 5.20 -12.36 5.12
C LEU A 433 6.60 -12.92 5.38
N ARG A 434 6.75 -13.82 6.35
CA ARG A 434 8.03 -14.38 6.80
C ARG A 434 8.08 -15.88 6.51
N PRO A 435 9.24 -16.44 6.09
CA PRO A 435 9.39 -17.88 5.99
C PRO A 435 9.34 -18.56 7.37
N ALA A 436 9.16 -19.88 7.38
CA ALA A 436 8.91 -20.66 8.59
C ALA A 436 10.07 -20.65 9.60
N ASP A 437 11.30 -20.45 9.12
CA ASP A 437 12.54 -20.33 9.90
C ASP A 437 12.76 -18.94 10.48
N GLU A 438 11.96 -17.95 10.08
CA GLU A 438 11.94 -16.61 10.66
C GLU A 438 10.78 -16.44 11.64
N PRO A 439 10.96 -15.62 12.70
CA PRO A 439 9.85 -15.27 13.56
C PRO A 439 8.78 -14.47 12.79
N PRO A 440 7.49 -14.68 13.06
CA PRO A 440 6.43 -13.88 12.44
C PRO A 440 6.55 -12.43 12.92
N ALA A 441 6.42 -11.48 11.99
CA ALA A 441 6.48 -10.06 12.25
C ALA A 441 5.87 -9.29 11.07
N PRO A 442 5.15 -8.18 11.29
CA PRO A 442 4.67 -7.35 10.20
C PRO A 442 5.84 -6.82 9.36
N SER A 443 5.56 -6.52 8.09
CA SER A 443 6.41 -5.64 7.31
C SER A 443 6.22 -4.20 7.79
N LEU A 444 7.29 -3.43 7.87
CA LEU A 444 7.19 -1.99 8.12
C LEU A 444 6.84 -1.18 6.87
N MET A 445 6.79 -1.84 5.71
CA MET A 445 6.13 -1.29 4.51
C MET A 445 4.63 -1.20 4.75
N THR A 446 4.00 -0.18 4.19
CA THR A 446 2.55 0.08 4.25
C THR A 446 1.76 -0.83 3.31
N LEU A 447 1.83 -2.15 3.49
CA LEU A 447 1.30 -3.15 2.54
C LEU A 447 -0.23 -3.12 2.44
N THR A 448 -0.91 -3.20 3.58
CA THR A 448 -2.38 -3.16 3.66
C THR A 448 -2.93 -1.75 3.47
N ASP A 449 -2.16 -0.71 3.77
CA ASP A 449 -2.45 0.69 3.45
C ASP A 449 -2.50 0.88 1.93
N VAL A 450 -1.49 0.38 1.19
CA VAL A 450 -1.47 0.42 -0.27
C VAL A 450 -2.62 -0.40 -0.85
N LEU A 451 -2.74 -1.69 -0.48
CA LEU A 451 -3.84 -2.53 -0.96
C LEU A 451 -5.21 -1.98 -0.57
N GLY A 452 -5.35 -1.42 0.64
CA GLY A 452 -6.59 -0.83 1.14
C GLY A 452 -7.01 0.41 0.34
N GLY A 453 -6.06 1.23 -0.09
CA GLY A 453 -6.33 2.35 -1.00
C GLY A 453 -6.83 1.87 -2.36
N LEU A 454 -6.19 0.83 -2.92
CA LEU A 454 -6.61 0.22 -4.19
C LEU A 454 -8.00 -0.42 -4.11
N VAL A 455 -8.26 -1.17 -3.04
CA VAL A 455 -9.56 -1.81 -2.79
C VAL A 455 -10.66 -0.78 -2.56
N CYS A 456 -10.37 0.32 -1.85
CA CYS A 456 -11.31 1.42 -1.69
C CYS A 456 -11.64 2.08 -3.04
N ALA A 457 -10.63 2.35 -3.87
CA ALA A 457 -10.85 2.90 -5.21
C ALA A 457 -11.66 1.92 -6.09
N GLN A 458 -11.45 0.62 -5.96
CA GLN A 458 -12.21 -0.40 -6.68
C GLN A 458 -13.68 -0.38 -6.26
N GLY A 459 -13.96 -0.32 -4.95
CA GLY A 459 -15.33 -0.18 -4.46
C GLY A 459 -16.01 1.11 -4.94
N VAL A 460 -15.28 2.23 -5.01
CA VAL A 460 -15.77 3.48 -5.61
C VAL A 460 -16.12 3.30 -7.09
N LEU A 461 -15.24 2.67 -7.88
CA LEU A 461 -15.51 2.39 -9.29
C LEU A 461 -16.71 1.46 -9.47
N THR A 462 -16.86 0.43 -8.64
CA THR A 462 -18.03 -0.45 -8.65
C THR A 462 -19.30 0.35 -8.35
N ALA A 463 -19.30 1.21 -7.32
CA ALA A 463 -20.45 2.05 -6.99
C ALA A 463 -20.77 3.06 -8.11
N LEU A 464 -19.76 3.65 -8.75
CA LEU A 464 -19.96 4.49 -9.94
C LEU A 464 -20.57 3.68 -11.09
N ALA A 465 -20.11 2.45 -11.35
CA ALA A 465 -20.69 1.60 -12.38
C ALA A 465 -22.17 1.24 -12.09
N VAL A 466 -22.50 0.97 -10.81
CA VAL A 466 -23.89 0.79 -10.37
C VAL A 466 -24.71 2.06 -10.59
N ARG A 467 -24.14 3.22 -10.26
CA ARG A 467 -24.79 4.52 -10.47
C ARG A 467 -25.04 4.83 -11.94
N GLU A 468 -24.10 4.54 -12.84
CA GLU A 468 -24.34 4.74 -14.28
C GLU A 468 -25.47 3.84 -14.80
N ALA A 469 -25.72 2.69 -14.17
CA ALA A 469 -26.81 1.78 -14.54
C ALA A 469 -28.16 2.12 -13.87
N THR A 470 -28.15 2.72 -12.67
CA THR A 470 -29.36 2.89 -11.82
C THR A 470 -29.72 4.33 -11.51
N HIS A 471 -28.82 5.27 -11.79
CA HIS A 471 -28.83 6.65 -11.32
C HIS A 471 -28.83 6.83 -9.80
N GLN A 472 -28.55 5.76 -9.04
CA GLN A 472 -28.45 5.78 -7.59
C GLN A 472 -27.02 5.52 -7.14
N GLY A 473 -26.56 6.32 -6.18
CA GLY A 473 -25.30 6.19 -5.50
C GLY A 473 -25.34 5.07 -4.46
N SER A 474 -24.22 4.90 -3.77
CA SER A 474 -24.08 3.84 -2.77
C SER A 474 -23.08 4.25 -1.71
N GLN A 475 -23.18 3.61 -0.56
CA GLN A 475 -22.14 3.65 0.45
C GLN A 475 -21.13 2.54 0.16
N VAL A 476 -19.85 2.88 0.14
CA VAL A 476 -18.74 1.95 -0.08
C VAL A 476 -18.00 1.78 1.23
N HIS A 477 -17.92 0.55 1.73
CA HIS A 477 -17.16 0.21 2.92
C HIS A 477 -16.01 -0.70 2.54
N SER A 478 -14.78 -0.29 2.86
CA SER A 478 -13.57 -1.10 2.66
C SER A 478 -12.67 -1.02 3.88
N SER A 479 -11.72 -1.95 3.99
CA SER A 479 -10.82 -1.99 5.13
C SER A 479 -9.40 -2.46 4.82
N LEU A 480 -8.44 -2.08 5.66
CA LEU A 480 -7.08 -2.65 5.62
C LEU A 480 -7.14 -4.17 5.83
N LEU A 481 -8.05 -4.64 6.70
CA LEU A 481 -8.26 -6.07 6.98
C LEU A 481 -8.74 -6.84 5.75
N SER A 482 -9.75 -6.35 5.04
CA SER A 482 -10.27 -6.98 3.82
C SER A 482 -9.26 -6.95 2.69
N ALA A 483 -8.51 -5.86 2.56
CA ALA A 483 -7.41 -5.76 1.61
C ALA A 483 -6.29 -6.78 1.91
N GLY A 484 -5.90 -6.95 3.18
CA GLY A 484 -4.92 -7.95 3.60
C GLY A 484 -5.40 -9.39 3.34
N ALA A 485 -6.71 -9.65 3.38
CA ALA A 485 -7.30 -10.96 3.09
C ALA A 485 -7.27 -11.34 1.60
N LEU A 486 -6.98 -10.40 0.69
CA LEU A 486 -6.78 -10.69 -0.74
C LEU A 486 -5.49 -11.44 -1.02
N VAL A 487 -4.46 -11.26 -0.19
CA VAL A 487 -3.16 -11.88 -0.39
C VAL A 487 -3.29 -13.40 -0.23
N PRO A 488 -3.04 -14.22 -1.27
CA PRO A 488 -3.10 -15.67 -1.17
C PRO A 488 -2.06 -16.20 -0.19
N ARG A 489 -2.42 -17.24 0.57
CA ARG A 489 -1.55 -17.77 1.64
C ARG A 489 -1.62 -19.29 1.66
N PRO A 490 -0.46 -19.97 1.74
CA PRO A 490 -0.43 -21.39 2.05
C PRO A 490 -0.90 -21.64 3.48
N ALA A 491 -1.41 -22.85 3.75
CA ALA A 491 -1.84 -23.26 5.09
C ALA A 491 -0.70 -23.24 6.12
N GLN A 492 0.54 -23.41 5.65
CA GLN A 492 1.75 -23.34 6.46
C GLN A 492 2.70 -22.31 5.86
N ARG A 493 3.50 -21.65 6.70
CA ARG A 493 4.55 -20.72 6.23
C ARG A 493 5.55 -21.45 5.33
N VAL A 494 5.96 -20.78 4.27
CA VAL A 494 6.91 -21.33 3.30
C VAL A 494 8.28 -21.59 3.96
N ARG A 495 8.95 -22.68 3.58
CA ARG A 495 10.34 -22.94 4.00
C ARG A 495 11.29 -22.50 2.90
N TRP A 496 12.33 -21.77 3.27
CA TRP A 496 13.33 -21.27 2.34
C TRP A 496 14.65 -21.98 2.53
N THR A 497 15.36 -22.16 1.41
CA THR A 497 16.77 -22.54 1.37
C THR A 497 17.64 -21.29 1.27
N PRO A 498 18.97 -21.38 1.43
CA PRO A 498 19.86 -20.26 1.14
C PRO A 498 19.65 -19.64 -0.26
N LEU A 499 19.30 -20.47 -1.26
CA LEU A 499 19.09 -20.02 -2.64
C LEU A 499 17.78 -19.24 -2.84
N ASP A 500 16.86 -19.25 -1.87
CA ASP A 500 15.63 -18.45 -1.90
C ASP A 500 15.85 -17.00 -1.45
N ARG A 501 16.99 -16.72 -0.82
CA ARG A 501 17.31 -15.45 -0.15
C ARG A 501 18.18 -14.56 -1.04
N PRO A 502 18.14 -13.23 -0.89
CA PRO A 502 19.09 -12.34 -1.54
C PRO A 502 20.53 -12.71 -1.18
N LEU A 503 21.36 -12.93 -2.19
CA LEU A 503 22.75 -13.34 -2.04
C LEU A 503 23.65 -12.13 -2.20
N ARG A 504 24.43 -11.81 -1.16
CA ARG A 504 25.40 -10.73 -1.21
C ARG A 504 26.52 -11.07 -2.20
N THR A 505 26.76 -10.18 -3.14
CA THR A 505 27.88 -10.21 -4.10
C THR A 505 28.96 -9.21 -3.66
N ALA A 506 30.05 -9.08 -4.41
CA ALA A 506 31.13 -8.14 -4.08
C ALA A 506 30.68 -6.67 -4.06
N ASP A 507 29.67 -6.32 -4.86
CA ASP A 507 29.20 -4.96 -5.12
C ASP A 507 27.69 -4.75 -4.93
N GLY A 508 26.95 -5.79 -4.50
CA GLY A 508 25.51 -5.71 -4.41
C GLY A 508 24.84 -6.98 -3.86
N HIS A 509 23.65 -7.25 -4.38
CA HIS A 509 22.85 -8.42 -4.02
C HIS A 509 22.19 -9.00 -5.27
N LEU A 510 22.04 -10.33 -5.29
CA LEU A 510 21.45 -11.07 -6.40
C LEU A 510 20.36 -12.01 -5.89
N TYR A 511 19.21 -12.02 -6.56
CA TYR A 511 18.18 -13.03 -6.39
C TYR A 511 18.32 -14.07 -7.50
N LEU A 512 18.23 -15.36 -7.15
CA LEU A 512 18.25 -16.45 -8.11
C LEU A 512 16.81 -16.86 -8.47
N GLY A 513 16.51 -16.98 -9.76
CA GLY A 513 15.19 -17.36 -10.23
C GLY A 513 14.83 -18.83 -9.91
N PRO A 514 13.60 -19.28 -10.25
CA PRO A 514 13.06 -20.57 -9.84
C PRO A 514 13.91 -21.76 -10.31
N GLY A 515 14.57 -21.61 -11.46
CA GLY A 515 15.43 -22.64 -12.02
C GLY A 515 16.62 -23.01 -11.12
N ALA A 516 17.10 -22.09 -10.28
CA ALA A 516 18.18 -22.36 -9.32
C ALA A 516 17.71 -23.27 -8.18
N ARG A 517 16.47 -23.09 -7.72
CA ARG A 517 15.84 -23.93 -6.68
C ARG A 517 15.52 -25.31 -7.18
N GLN A 518 15.10 -25.42 -8.44
CA GLN A 518 14.80 -26.70 -9.09
C GLN A 518 16.06 -27.49 -9.46
N ARG A 519 17.22 -26.82 -9.56
CA ARG A 519 18.50 -27.43 -9.96
C ARG A 519 19.64 -27.00 -9.02
N PRO A 520 19.59 -27.32 -7.72
CA PRO A 520 20.61 -26.91 -6.76
C PRO A 520 22.00 -27.44 -7.12
N ASP A 521 22.10 -28.59 -7.80
CA ASP A 521 23.38 -29.11 -8.31
C ASP A 521 24.03 -28.23 -9.38
N ALA A 522 23.23 -27.55 -10.21
CA ALA A 522 23.76 -26.61 -11.20
C ALA A 522 24.42 -25.41 -10.49
N VAL A 523 23.79 -24.92 -9.42
CA VAL A 523 24.36 -23.87 -8.57
C VAL A 523 25.60 -24.39 -7.84
N ARG A 524 25.55 -25.59 -7.24
CA ARG A 524 26.69 -26.21 -6.57
C ARG A 524 27.94 -26.29 -7.45
N ARG A 525 27.78 -26.66 -8.73
CA ARG A 525 28.90 -26.66 -9.69
C ARG A 525 29.49 -25.27 -9.92
N LEU A 526 28.66 -24.22 -9.96
CA LEU A 526 29.12 -22.84 -10.08
C LEU A 526 29.86 -22.33 -8.83
N LEU A 527 29.58 -22.94 -7.67
CA LEU A 527 30.19 -22.61 -6.38
C LEU A 527 31.37 -23.52 -6.01
N ASP A 528 32.00 -24.17 -7.00
CA ASP A 528 33.15 -25.06 -6.81
C ASP A 528 32.85 -26.24 -5.85
N GLY A 529 31.62 -26.76 -5.88
CA GLY A 529 31.20 -27.89 -5.04
C GLY A 529 30.72 -27.52 -3.63
N ALA A 530 30.64 -26.22 -3.29
CA ALA A 530 30.16 -25.76 -1.99
C ALA A 530 28.74 -26.25 -1.68
N ASP A 531 28.47 -26.55 -0.40
CA ASP A 531 27.16 -27.00 0.04
C ASP A 531 26.11 -25.88 -0.13
N THR A 532 25.11 -26.13 -0.98
CA THR A 532 24.03 -25.17 -1.26
C THR A 532 22.98 -25.12 -0.15
N ALA A 533 23.02 -26.03 0.81
CA ALA A 533 22.23 -25.98 2.04
C ALA A 533 22.89 -25.10 3.12
N SER A 534 24.20 -24.87 3.04
CA SER A 534 24.95 -24.00 3.95
C SER A 534 24.83 -22.54 3.54
N ALA A 535 24.06 -21.75 4.30
CA ALA A 535 23.92 -20.32 4.05
C ALA A 535 25.27 -19.59 4.08
N GLN A 536 26.14 -19.95 5.03
CA GLN A 536 27.46 -19.38 5.15
C GLN A 536 28.32 -19.64 3.91
N ASP A 537 28.33 -20.87 3.39
CA ASP A 537 29.14 -21.21 2.22
C ASP A 537 28.62 -20.54 0.95
N VAL A 538 27.29 -20.57 0.74
CA VAL A 538 26.66 -19.90 -0.41
C VAL A 538 27.00 -18.41 -0.39
N THR A 539 26.76 -17.72 0.72
CA THR A 539 27.06 -16.28 0.84
C THR A 539 28.54 -15.99 0.66
N ALA A 540 29.44 -16.78 1.27
CA ALA A 540 30.88 -16.59 1.15
C ALA A 540 31.40 -16.82 -0.28
N ARG A 541 30.72 -17.63 -1.10
CA ARG A 541 31.08 -17.85 -2.51
C ARG A 541 30.56 -16.73 -3.39
N PHE A 542 29.29 -16.34 -3.22
CA PHE A 542 28.70 -15.24 -4.00
C PHE A 542 29.42 -13.91 -3.74
N ALA A 543 29.90 -13.65 -2.52
CA ALA A 543 30.62 -12.43 -2.19
C ALA A 543 31.98 -12.24 -2.92
N ARG A 544 32.50 -13.27 -3.61
CA ARG A 544 33.82 -13.22 -4.27
C ARG A 544 33.80 -12.56 -5.65
N ARG A 545 32.63 -12.29 -6.22
CA ARG A 545 32.46 -11.79 -7.59
C ARG A 545 31.39 -10.71 -7.63
N THR A 546 31.48 -9.85 -8.63
CA THR A 546 30.48 -8.79 -8.84
C THR A 546 29.14 -9.39 -9.24
N THR A 547 28.10 -8.57 -9.12
CA THR A 547 26.74 -8.93 -9.51
C THR A 547 26.68 -9.30 -10.99
N GLU A 548 27.37 -8.55 -11.86
CA GLU A 548 27.38 -8.80 -13.30
C GLU A 548 28.13 -10.07 -13.68
N GLU A 549 29.29 -10.34 -13.06
CA GLU A 549 30.02 -11.59 -13.27
C GLU A 549 29.17 -12.82 -12.92
N TRP A 550 28.40 -12.75 -11.84
CA TRP A 550 27.48 -13.83 -11.49
C TRP A 550 26.33 -13.97 -12.49
N ARG A 551 25.75 -12.86 -12.96
CA ARG A 551 24.67 -12.91 -13.95
C ARG A 551 25.10 -13.62 -15.22
N VAL A 552 26.27 -13.29 -15.75
CA VAL A 552 26.82 -13.94 -16.96
C VAL A 552 26.98 -15.45 -16.71
N ARG A 553 27.65 -15.85 -15.63
CA ARG A 553 27.89 -17.27 -15.30
C ARG A 553 26.60 -18.07 -15.06
N LEU A 554 25.62 -17.46 -14.41
CA LEU A 554 24.31 -18.10 -14.17
C LEU A 554 23.55 -18.25 -15.49
N ALA A 555 23.57 -17.22 -16.34
CA ALA A 555 22.94 -17.28 -17.66
C ALA A 555 23.56 -18.36 -18.56
N GLU A 556 24.89 -18.52 -18.57
CA GLU A 556 25.60 -19.60 -19.27
C GLU A 556 25.18 -21.00 -18.76
N ALA A 557 24.85 -21.12 -17.47
CA ALA A 557 24.29 -22.33 -16.88
C ALA A 557 22.76 -22.49 -17.09
N GLY A 558 22.14 -21.58 -17.85
CA GLY A 558 20.71 -21.55 -18.09
C GLY A 558 19.88 -21.23 -16.84
N LEU A 559 20.44 -20.48 -15.89
CA LEU A 559 19.82 -20.03 -14.65
C LEU A 559 19.54 -18.52 -14.74
N THR A 560 18.32 -18.11 -14.37
CA THR A 560 17.97 -16.69 -14.30
C THR A 560 18.38 -16.11 -12.97
N ALA A 561 18.79 -14.84 -12.98
CA ALA A 561 19.14 -14.11 -11.78
C ALA A 561 18.87 -12.61 -11.96
N THR A 562 18.37 -11.98 -10.91
CA THR A 562 17.90 -10.60 -10.93
C THR A 562 18.67 -9.80 -9.87
N PRO A 563 19.35 -8.70 -10.25
CA PRO A 563 19.91 -7.76 -9.29
C PRO A 563 18.85 -7.26 -8.31
N VAL A 564 19.18 -7.24 -7.03
CA VAL A 564 18.29 -6.69 -6.01
C VAL A 564 18.57 -5.21 -5.87
N ARG A 565 17.57 -4.39 -6.21
CA ARG A 565 17.64 -2.93 -6.08
C ARG A 565 17.70 -2.56 -4.60
N THR A 566 18.84 -2.03 -4.18
CA THR A 566 19.08 -1.57 -2.80
C THR A 566 19.20 -0.05 -2.67
N GLU A 567 19.30 0.67 -3.78
CA GLU A 567 19.24 2.13 -3.83
C GLU A 567 18.06 2.57 -4.72
N LEU A 568 16.98 3.05 -4.11
CA LEU A 568 15.80 3.50 -4.87
C LEU A 568 16.08 4.76 -5.68
N SER A 569 17.04 5.60 -5.25
CA SER A 569 17.44 6.82 -5.97
C SER A 569 17.91 6.54 -7.39
N ASP A 570 18.47 5.37 -7.65
CA ASP A 570 19.07 5.03 -8.94
C ASP A 570 18.04 4.52 -9.93
N LEU A 571 16.83 4.21 -9.48
CA LEU A 571 15.83 3.54 -10.30
C LEU A 571 15.39 4.40 -11.49
N HIS A 572 15.33 5.72 -11.35
CA HIS A 572 15.00 6.64 -12.46
C HIS A 572 16.20 6.92 -13.40
N HIS A 573 17.42 6.58 -13.00
CA HIS A 573 18.61 6.65 -13.86
C HIS A 573 18.83 5.36 -14.65
N ASP A 574 18.27 4.24 -14.18
CA ASP A 574 18.37 2.96 -14.85
C ASP A 574 17.61 2.96 -16.19
N ALA A 575 18.34 2.69 -17.28
CA ALA A 575 17.78 2.63 -18.63
C ALA A 575 16.59 1.67 -18.75
N ALA A 576 16.58 0.57 -17.98
CA ALA A 576 15.48 -0.40 -17.99
C ALA A 576 14.16 0.16 -17.42
N PHE A 577 14.22 1.25 -16.64
CA PHE A 577 13.06 1.81 -15.93
C PHE A 577 12.60 3.16 -16.47
N GLN A 578 13.25 3.74 -17.49
CA GLN A 578 12.94 5.08 -18.00
C GLN A 578 11.51 5.26 -18.53
N THR A 579 10.90 4.17 -19.00
CA THR A 579 9.50 4.08 -19.47
C THR A 579 8.50 3.80 -18.35
N ALA A 580 8.98 3.39 -17.17
CA ALA A 580 8.15 3.03 -16.01
C ALA A 580 8.25 4.03 -14.86
N VAL A 581 9.33 4.81 -14.79
CA VAL A 581 9.60 5.81 -13.75
C VAL A 581 10.03 7.12 -14.38
N ALA A 582 9.28 8.17 -14.05
CA ALA A 582 9.62 9.54 -14.40
C ALA A 582 10.77 10.05 -13.50
N PRO A 583 11.76 10.75 -14.06
CA PRO A 583 12.77 11.44 -13.27
C PRO A 583 12.15 12.59 -12.45
N PRO A 584 12.87 13.14 -11.47
CA PRO A 584 12.45 14.37 -10.78
C PRO A 584 12.15 15.49 -11.78
N ASP A 585 10.93 16.03 -11.72
CA ASP A 585 10.52 17.19 -12.51
C ASP A 585 10.63 18.48 -11.69
N PRO A 586 10.75 19.67 -12.31
CA PRO A 586 10.87 20.94 -11.57
C PRO A 586 9.68 21.30 -10.69
N ALA A 587 8.49 20.76 -10.96
CA ALA A 587 7.27 21.09 -10.20
C ALA A 587 7.17 20.29 -8.89
N ASN A 588 7.67 19.06 -8.89
CA ASN A 588 7.54 18.11 -7.80
C ASN A 588 8.86 17.85 -7.08
N GLY A 589 10.00 17.87 -7.79
CA GLY A 589 11.34 17.70 -7.20
C GLY A 589 11.70 16.28 -6.76
N TYR A 590 10.95 15.25 -7.18
CA TYR A 590 11.20 13.83 -6.87
C TYR A 590 10.80 12.91 -8.03
N ALA A 591 11.42 11.74 -8.13
CA ALA A 591 11.09 10.71 -9.12
C ALA A 591 9.82 9.94 -8.73
N ARG A 592 9.03 9.54 -9.72
CA ARG A 592 7.74 8.86 -9.48
C ARG A 592 7.45 7.78 -10.52
N PRO A 593 6.75 6.70 -10.17
CA PRO A 593 6.22 5.77 -11.15
C PRO A 593 5.26 6.50 -12.12
N TYR A 594 5.24 6.08 -13.38
CA TYR A 594 4.15 6.44 -14.29
C TYR A 594 2.84 5.74 -13.88
N THR A 595 1.73 6.13 -14.52
CA THR A 595 0.44 5.49 -14.29
C THR A 595 0.52 3.99 -14.56
N PRO A 596 -0.07 3.13 -13.72
CA PRO A 596 0.05 1.68 -13.85
C PRO A 596 -0.89 1.07 -14.90
N TRP A 597 -1.31 1.86 -15.89
CA TRP A 597 -2.25 1.45 -16.93
C TRP A 597 -1.85 2.01 -18.30
N GLU A 598 -2.13 1.21 -19.31
CA GLU A 598 -2.29 1.64 -20.70
C GLU A 598 -3.71 1.29 -21.14
N PHE A 599 -4.43 2.25 -21.72
CA PHE A 599 -5.79 2.05 -22.23
C PHE A 599 -5.79 2.08 -23.75
N ALA A 600 -6.55 1.17 -24.38
CA ALA A 600 -6.66 1.03 -25.83
C ALA A 600 -8.07 0.67 -26.30
#